data_AF-A0A959T9X4-F1
#
_entry.id   AF-A0A959T9X4-F1
#
_cell.length_a   1.000
_cell.length_b   1.000
_cell.length_c   1.000
_cell.angle_alpha   90.00
_cell.angle_beta   90.00
_cell.angle_gamma   90.00
#
_symmetry.space_group_name_H-M   'P 1'
#
loop_
_entity.id
_entity.type
_entity.pdbx_description
1 polymer ?
#
loop_
_entity_poly.entity_id
_entity_poly.type
_entity_poly.pdbx_seq_one_letter_code
_entity_poly.pdbx_strand_id
1 'polypeptide(L)'
;MKPGHRLTRDLLTWAIATLWIGLNVGVHALWLDEAHAWCLVRDSVSLTDFAANMANEGHPWLWHAMLFPLAHLGAPAWSMQVLHAVIASATCALIVYRAPFPYIVRLLLVCGYFLVFEYAA
;
A
#
# COMPACT_ATOMS: atom_id res chain seq x y z
N MET A 1 -27.78 3.58 16.66
CA MET A 1 -26.61 3.20 17.47
C MET A 1 -26.05 4.44 18.14
N LYS A 2 -25.65 4.38 19.43
CA LYS A 2 -24.97 5.51 20.07
C LYS A 2 -23.64 5.79 19.35
N PRO A 3 -23.23 7.05 19.16
CA PRO A 3 -22.04 7.42 18.37
C PRO A 3 -20.77 6.66 18.76
N GLY A 4 -20.55 6.41 20.06
CA GLY A 4 -19.37 5.70 20.56
C GLY A 4 -19.23 4.26 20.07
N HIS A 5 -20.32 3.50 19.96
CA HIS A 5 -20.26 2.10 19.52
C HIS A 5 -19.87 1.95 18.04
N ARG A 6 -20.19 2.96 17.21
CA ARG A 6 -19.80 2.97 15.80
C ARG A 6 -18.29 3.18 15.68
N LEU A 7 -17.75 4.19 16.38
CA LEU A 7 -16.33 4.50 16.34
C LEU A 7 -15.46 3.34 16.83
N THR A 8 -15.82 2.70 17.95
CA THR A 8 -15.07 1.55 18.47
C THR A 8 -15.03 0.38 17.48
N ARG A 9 -16.15 0.07 16.82
CA ARG A 9 -16.20 -1.02 15.84
C ARG A 9 -15.43 -0.70 14.56
N ASP A 10 -15.56 0.52 14.06
CA ASP A 10 -14.84 0.97 12.89
C ASP A 10 -13.31 0.94 13.18
N LEU A 11 -12.87 1.38 14.37
CA LEU A 11 -11.49 1.28 14.82
C LEU A 11 -10.97 -0.15 14.89
N LEU A 12 -11.73 -1.06 15.52
CA LEU A 12 -11.35 -2.47 15.62
C LEU A 12 -11.22 -3.11 14.24
N THR A 13 -12.15 -2.81 13.33
CA THR A 13 -12.15 -3.37 11.96
C THR A 13 -10.88 -2.94 11.22
N TRP A 14 -10.54 -1.65 11.28
CA TRP A 14 -9.33 -1.11 10.65
C TRP A 14 -8.04 -1.66 11.29
N ALA A 15 -7.99 -1.78 12.62
CA ALA A 15 -6.83 -2.31 13.33
C ALA A 15 -6.57 -3.78 12.96
N ILE A 16 -7.62 -4.60 12.89
CA ILE A 16 -7.52 -6.01 12.47
C ILE A 16 -7.02 -6.10 11.02
N ALA A 17 -7.58 -5.32 10.11
CA ALA A 17 -7.15 -5.32 8.71
C ALA A 17 -5.67 -4.89 8.57
N THR A 18 -5.26 -3.85 9.31
CA THR A 18 -3.87 -3.36 9.31
C THR A 18 -2.91 -4.40 9.85
N LEU A 19 -3.29 -5.12 10.92
CA LEU A 19 -2.51 -6.23 11.43
C LEU A 19 -2.33 -7.34 10.38
N TRP A 20 -3.41 -7.73 9.69
CA TRP A 20 -3.34 -8.74 8.63
C TRP A 20 -2.46 -8.32 7.45
N ILE A 21 -2.56 -7.07 7.00
CA ILE A 21 -1.69 -6.52 5.95
C ILE A 21 -0.22 -6.61 6.38
N GLY A 22 0.09 -6.19 7.62
CA GLY A 22 1.46 -6.26 8.13
C GLY A 22 2.01 -7.68 8.24
N LEU A 23 1.17 -8.65 8.64
CA LEU A 23 1.55 -10.07 8.66
C LEU A 23 1.81 -10.61 7.25
N ASN A 24 1.00 -10.22 6.27
CA ASN A 24 1.17 -10.64 4.88
C ASN A 24 2.47 -10.10 4.29
N VAL A 25 2.69 -8.79 4.40
CA VAL A 25 3.94 -8.15 3.97
C VAL A 25 5.17 -8.74 4.66
N GLY A 26 5.06 -9.15 5.92
CA GLY A 26 6.16 -9.78 6.66
C GLY A 26 6.61 -11.14 6.11
N VAL A 27 5.78 -11.81 5.30
CA VAL A 27 6.11 -13.09 4.65
C VAL A 27 6.15 -13.00 3.12
N HIS A 28 5.83 -11.83 2.56
CA HIS A 28 5.80 -11.59 1.13
C HIS A 28 7.21 -11.45 0.57
N ALA A 29 7.53 -12.26 -0.43
CA ALA A 29 8.81 -12.19 -1.11
C ALA A 29 8.78 -11.07 -2.14
N LEU A 30 9.91 -10.36 -2.30
CA LEU A 30 10.05 -9.38 -3.38
C LEU A 30 9.81 -10.06 -4.73
N TRP A 31 8.77 -9.64 -5.43
CA TRP A 31 8.40 -10.20 -6.71
C TRP A 31 9.10 -9.48 -7.88
N LEU A 32 8.94 -10.00 -9.10
CA LEU A 32 9.74 -9.54 -10.24
C LEU A 32 9.45 -8.07 -10.60
N ASP A 33 8.19 -7.69 -10.62
CA ASP A 33 7.70 -6.33 -10.89
C ASP A 33 8.11 -5.36 -9.79
N GLU A 34 8.02 -5.79 -8.53
CA GLU A 34 8.54 -5.06 -7.37
C GLU A 34 10.06 -4.79 -7.49
N ALA A 35 10.84 -5.84 -7.78
CA ALA A 35 12.29 -5.72 -7.94
C ALA A 35 12.66 -4.82 -9.12
N HIS A 36 11.92 -4.89 -10.23
CA HIS A 36 12.09 -4.03 -11.40
C HIS A 36 11.85 -2.56 -11.04
N ALA A 37 10.69 -2.24 -10.43
CA ALA A 37 10.36 -0.88 -10.03
C ALA A 37 11.40 -0.30 -9.06
N TRP A 38 11.87 -1.11 -8.11
CA TRP A 38 12.91 -0.73 -7.16
C TRP A 38 14.25 -0.45 -7.83
N CYS A 39 14.71 -1.34 -8.73
CA CYS A 39 15.98 -1.16 -9.41
C CYS A 39 15.95 0.04 -10.35
N LEU A 40 14.83 0.27 -11.07
CA LEU A 40 14.65 1.44 -11.92
C LEU A 40 14.88 2.74 -11.15
N VAL A 41 14.23 2.91 -10.00
CA VAL A 41 14.36 4.15 -9.22
C VAL A 41 15.70 4.26 -8.50
N ARG A 42 16.26 3.15 -8.01
CA ARG A 42 17.55 3.10 -7.32
C ARG A 42 18.69 3.45 -8.27
N ASP A 43 18.66 2.92 -9.47
CA ASP A 43 19.75 3.05 -10.45
C ASP A 43 19.62 4.33 -11.28
N SER A 44 18.49 5.05 -11.17
CA SER A 44 18.33 6.39 -11.75
C SER A 44 19.13 7.43 -10.97
N VAL A 45 20.26 7.90 -11.50
CA VAL A 45 21.23 8.73 -10.74
C VAL A 45 20.79 10.19 -10.53
N SER A 46 19.74 10.63 -11.22
CA SER A 46 19.20 11.99 -11.16
C SER A 46 17.73 12.01 -11.54
N LEU A 47 17.03 13.12 -11.28
CA LEU A 47 15.64 13.30 -11.73
C LEU A 47 15.51 13.28 -13.26
N THR A 48 16.51 13.75 -13.99
CA THR A 48 16.53 13.70 -15.46
C THR A 48 16.69 12.27 -15.98
N ASP A 49 17.56 11.49 -15.33
CA ASP A 49 17.77 10.08 -15.67
C ASP A 49 16.53 9.25 -15.32
N PHE A 50 15.93 9.51 -14.15
CA PHE A 50 14.65 8.93 -13.74
C PHE A 50 13.53 9.22 -14.76
N ALA A 51 13.40 10.47 -15.21
CA ALA A 51 12.42 10.84 -16.23
C ALA A 51 12.66 10.12 -17.57
N ALA A 52 13.93 9.93 -17.97
CA ALA A 52 14.28 9.19 -19.17
C ALA A 52 13.96 7.69 -19.06
N ASN A 53 14.23 7.08 -17.91
CA ASN A 53 13.88 5.68 -17.64
C ASN A 53 12.36 5.49 -17.62
N MET A 54 11.63 6.39 -16.96
CA MET A 54 10.15 6.35 -16.91
C MET A 54 9.48 6.53 -18.27
N ALA A 55 10.14 7.18 -19.25
CA ALA A 55 9.60 7.29 -20.61
C ALA A 55 9.50 5.93 -21.32
N ASN A 56 10.31 4.96 -20.93
CA ASN A 56 10.33 3.61 -21.52
C ASN A 56 9.61 2.56 -20.65
N GLU A 57 9.21 2.92 -19.44
CA GLU A 57 8.64 2.00 -18.44
C GLU A 57 7.20 1.57 -18.76
N GLY A 58 6.43 2.40 -19.46
CA GLY A 58 5.03 2.13 -19.81
C GLY A 58 4.03 2.24 -18.63
N HIS A 59 4.50 2.29 -17.38
CA HIS A 59 3.68 2.46 -16.18
C HIS A 59 3.49 3.94 -15.78
N PRO A 60 2.39 4.28 -15.08
CA PRO A 60 2.21 5.60 -14.48
C PRO A 60 3.32 5.95 -13.47
N TRP A 61 3.65 7.24 -13.40
CA TRP A 61 4.83 7.72 -12.67
C TRP A 61 4.68 7.73 -11.16
N LEU A 62 3.44 7.79 -10.64
CA LEU A 62 3.19 8.06 -9.22
C LEU A 62 3.91 7.07 -8.30
N TRP A 63 3.82 5.76 -8.58
CA TRP A 63 4.45 4.72 -7.77
C TRP A 63 5.97 4.92 -7.71
N HIS A 64 6.62 4.97 -8.87
CA HIS A 64 8.06 5.17 -8.98
C HIS A 64 8.53 6.50 -8.34
N ALA A 65 7.75 7.58 -8.50
CA ALA A 65 8.05 8.86 -7.87
C ALA A 65 8.01 8.79 -6.33
N MET A 66 7.15 7.95 -5.76
CA MET A 66 7.11 7.70 -4.31
C MET A 66 8.29 6.84 -3.83
N LEU A 67 8.79 5.92 -4.67
CA LEU A 67 9.95 5.06 -4.36
C LEU A 67 11.29 5.78 -4.50
N PHE A 68 11.39 6.73 -5.44
CA PHE A 68 12.62 7.48 -5.70
C PHE A 68 13.30 8.05 -4.45
N PRO A 69 12.61 8.81 -3.57
CA PRO A 69 13.24 9.31 -2.35
C PRO A 69 13.64 8.18 -1.38
N LEU A 70 12.90 7.06 -1.33
CA LEU A 70 13.27 5.94 -0.45
C LEU A 70 14.60 5.32 -0.90
N ALA A 71 14.74 5.04 -2.20
CA ALA A 71 15.96 4.46 -2.75
C ALA A 71 17.17 5.41 -2.62
N HIS A 72 16.98 6.71 -2.89
CA HIS A 72 18.05 7.72 -2.84
C HIS A 72 18.46 8.12 -1.41
N LEU A 73 17.61 7.87 -0.42
CA LEU A 73 17.96 7.99 1.00
C LEU A 73 18.65 6.71 1.55
N GLY A 74 18.92 5.72 0.70
CA GLY A 74 19.58 4.47 1.08
C GLY A 74 18.68 3.50 1.85
N ALA A 75 17.35 3.65 1.74
CA ALA A 75 16.44 2.68 2.33
C ALA A 75 16.58 1.31 1.64
N PRO A 76 16.35 0.20 2.34
CA PRO A 76 16.34 -1.13 1.74
C PRO A 76 15.09 -1.38 0.90
N ALA A 77 15.13 -2.34 -0.02
CA ALA A 77 14.04 -2.62 -0.96
C ALA A 77 12.69 -2.96 -0.29
N TRP A 78 12.70 -3.59 0.89
CA TRP A 78 11.46 -3.88 1.63
C TRP A 78 10.72 -2.61 2.08
N SER A 79 11.37 -1.43 2.07
CA SER A 79 10.71 -0.16 2.39
C SER A 79 9.57 0.19 1.42
N MET A 80 9.65 -0.29 0.18
CA MET A 80 8.58 -0.22 -0.81
C MET A 80 7.34 -1.00 -0.37
N GLN A 81 7.52 -2.21 0.14
CA GLN A 81 6.40 -3.04 0.62
C GLN A 81 5.75 -2.42 1.86
N VAL A 82 6.55 -1.78 2.74
CA VAL A 82 6.02 -1.02 3.87
C VAL A 82 5.24 0.22 3.40
N LEU A 83 5.74 0.94 2.40
CA LEU A 83 5.01 2.06 1.80
C LEU A 83 3.67 1.58 1.21
N HIS A 84 3.67 0.46 0.49
CA HIS A 84 2.45 -0.14 -0.04
C HIS A 84 1.46 -0.52 1.08
N ALA A 85 1.96 -1.14 2.16
CA ALA A 85 1.15 -1.49 3.33
C ALA A 85 0.47 -0.27 3.97
N VAL A 86 1.17 0.87 4.04
CA VAL A 86 0.61 2.14 4.54
C VAL A 86 -0.53 2.63 3.65
N ILE A 87 -0.35 2.57 2.32
CA ILE A 87 -1.40 2.95 1.35
C ILE A 87 -2.61 2.01 1.46
N ALA A 88 -2.38 0.71 1.58
CA ALA A 88 -3.44 -0.29 1.75
C ALA A 88 -4.21 -0.09 3.06
N SER A 89 -3.51 0.14 4.18
CA SER A 89 -4.13 0.45 5.47
C SER A 89 -4.93 1.76 5.43
N ALA A 90 -4.42 2.81 4.78
CA ALA A 90 -5.14 4.07 4.58
C ALA A 90 -6.41 3.88 3.73
N THR A 91 -6.34 3.05 2.68
CA THR A 91 -7.49 2.68 1.85
C THR A 91 -8.55 1.94 2.68
N CYS A 92 -8.15 0.99 3.52
CA CYS A 92 -9.05 0.31 4.45
C CYS A 92 -9.70 1.29 5.43
N ALA A 93 -8.93 2.27 5.96
CA ALA A 93 -9.47 3.31 6.82
C ALA A 93 -10.54 4.15 6.09
N LEU A 94 -10.27 4.60 4.86
CA LEU A 94 -11.24 5.35 4.06
C LEU A 94 -12.54 4.56 3.86
N ILE A 95 -12.45 3.26 3.56
CA ILE A 95 -13.63 2.42 3.40
C ILE A 95 -14.40 2.30 4.72
N VAL A 96 -13.72 1.93 5.81
CA VAL A 96 -14.36 1.68 7.11
C VAL A 96 -14.96 2.96 7.70
N TYR A 97 -14.31 4.11 7.58
CA TYR A 97 -14.80 5.35 8.20
C TYR A 97 -15.72 6.17 7.29
N ARG A 98 -15.53 6.14 5.96
CA ARG A 98 -16.15 7.11 5.04
C ARG A 98 -17.05 6.50 3.96
N ALA A 99 -16.93 5.22 3.63
CA ALA A 99 -17.74 4.66 2.55
C ALA A 99 -19.26 4.69 2.89
N PRO A 100 -20.12 5.02 1.91
CA PRO A 100 -21.57 5.14 2.11
C PRO A 100 -22.29 3.77 2.10
N PHE A 101 -21.62 2.71 2.59
CA PHE A 101 -22.14 1.36 2.60
C PHE A 101 -22.57 0.91 4.00
N PRO A 102 -23.50 -0.06 4.11
CA PRO A 102 -23.78 -0.73 5.37
C PRO A 102 -22.51 -1.32 5.98
N TYR A 103 -22.43 -1.37 7.32
CA TYR A 103 -21.22 -1.86 8.01
C TYR A 103 -20.79 -3.26 7.56
N ILE A 104 -21.74 -4.17 7.36
CA ILE A 104 -21.43 -5.55 6.91
C ILE A 104 -20.71 -5.53 5.57
N VAL A 105 -21.12 -4.65 4.64
CA VAL A 105 -20.45 -4.52 3.33
C VAL A 105 -19.03 -3.97 3.50
N ARG A 106 -18.84 -2.94 4.34
CA ARG A 106 -17.51 -2.38 4.63
C ARG A 106 -16.57 -3.42 5.27
N LEU A 107 -17.11 -4.21 6.20
CA LEU A 107 -16.40 -5.31 6.86
C LEU A 107 -15.99 -6.40 5.85
N LEU A 108 -16.91 -6.86 5.01
CA LEU A 108 -16.63 -7.90 4.01
C LEU A 108 -15.67 -7.41 2.92
N LEU A 109 -15.71 -6.12 2.56
CA LEU A 109 -14.75 -5.53 1.63
C LEU A 109 -13.35 -5.55 2.23
N VAL A 110 -13.20 -4.96 3.42
CA VAL A 110 -11.88 -4.79 4.05
C VAL A 110 -11.31 -6.11 4.57
N CYS A 111 -12.12 -7.03 5.09
CA CYS A 111 -11.67 -8.36 5.49
C CYS A 111 -11.77 -9.40 4.36
N GLY A 112 -12.03 -8.95 3.13
CA GLY A 112 -12.13 -9.81 1.96
C GLY A 112 -10.75 -10.14 1.37
N TYR A 113 -10.74 -11.12 0.48
CA TYR A 113 -9.53 -11.56 -0.23
C TYR A 113 -8.80 -10.41 -0.94
N PHE A 114 -9.50 -9.61 -1.74
CA PHE A 114 -8.84 -8.64 -2.60
C PHE A 114 -8.11 -7.52 -1.86
N LEU A 115 -8.73 -6.90 -0.85
CA LEU A 115 -8.16 -5.67 -0.25
C LEU A 115 -7.08 -5.91 0.80
N VAL A 116 -7.04 -7.08 1.44
CA VAL A 116 -6.05 -7.40 2.48
C VAL A 116 -5.03 -8.44 2.03
N PHE A 117 -5.39 -9.29 1.06
CA PHE A 117 -4.47 -10.29 0.51
C PHE A 117 -3.96 -9.88 -0.87
N GLU A 118 -4.81 -9.83 -1.89
CA GLU A 118 -4.36 -9.66 -3.29
C GLU A 118 -3.73 -8.28 -3.60
N TYR A 119 -4.25 -7.20 -3.00
CA TYR A 119 -3.86 -5.83 -3.35
C TYR A 119 -3.04 -5.13 -2.26
N ALA A 120 -2.69 -5.81 -1.17
CA ALA A 120 -1.98 -5.20 -0.05
C ALA A 120 -0.56 -5.73 0.15
N ALA A 121 -0.19 -6.78 -0.57
CA ALA A 121 1.13 -7.39 -0.58
C ALA A 121 1.47 -7.77 -2.02
#